data_AF-A0AAD7CBS8-F1
#
_entry.id   AF-A0AAD7CBS8-F1
#
_cell.length_a   1.000
_cell.length_b   1.000
_cell.length_c   1.000
_cell.angle_alpha   90.00
_cell.angle_beta   90.00
_cell.angle_gamma   90.00
#
_symmetry.space_group_name_H-M   'P 1'
#
loop_
_entity.id
_entity.type
_entity.pdbx_description
1 polymer ?
#
loop_
_entity_poly.entity_id
_entity_poly.type
_entity_poly.pdbx_seq_one_letter_code
_entity_poly.pdbx_strand_id
1 'polypeptide(L)'
;MLLPLALALLPIARAHIHDLFDTTQVPFTWSDASRADFDGVPAPPLEIKPLVVSGPSSNRVDLVFFSDGYLAEEREKFFQDAMRLANDVSRNQTFHTVKPLMNFWAAFTPSKESGVGVGGEPKDTPFGLYRDGTELRGVYYAKPEVAEAACSSLENQCDYPILLGNDPLYGGLGGRFTVITPSPANGALILRHELGHSIIEVGEEYDGGFAYFGPNAHDNASEPVPWQHWLTDPSNVRVERSVMPMQDYAWTLLNTTIPWSVTFESSGTFSRHLVRFSVSGLPKATDLKVDLDGIDLDWVPRPNIGLDRWHYDVYREGGLDGGSHTLTFTLLNGAREPAAQICNAEILEFGDESEFVSTPGHYSLYPTYSINNVTTFRPTNEACLMRLVTTPNFCKACLEGLWLKLLRNISLIDSIEESCADDSSTLNLALVPLAQFRTAAVVGLDESYAVTWYKDGLVLSGWTNKTRLDGAGPGTYAARGQIHNQRSES
;
A
#
# COMPACT_ATOMS: atom_id res chain seq x y z
N MET A 1 -29.63 -56.91 0.91
CA MET A 1 -30.08 -55.84 1.83
C MET A 1 -29.76 -54.53 1.13
N LEU A 2 -30.76 -53.95 0.49
CA LEU A 2 -30.73 -52.70 -0.28
C LEU A 2 -30.87 -51.52 0.68
N LEU A 3 -30.08 -50.44 0.51
CA LEU A 3 -30.46 -49.01 0.52
C LEU A 3 -29.18 -48.12 0.48
N PRO A 4 -29.23 -46.82 0.10
CA PRO A 4 -28.95 -46.40 -1.28
C PRO A 4 -27.93 -45.24 -1.43
N LEU A 5 -27.55 -44.99 -2.69
CA LEU A 5 -26.96 -43.75 -3.20
C LEU A 5 -27.83 -42.54 -2.82
N ALA A 6 -27.22 -41.52 -2.20
CA ALA A 6 -27.76 -40.16 -2.15
C ALA A 6 -26.74 -39.22 -2.80
N LEU A 7 -27.07 -38.83 -4.03
CA LEU A 7 -26.42 -37.78 -4.80
C LEU A 7 -26.79 -36.44 -4.16
N ALA A 8 -25.87 -35.83 -3.42
CA ALA A 8 -26.04 -34.46 -2.94
C ALA A 8 -25.45 -33.50 -3.98
N LEU A 9 -26.34 -32.88 -4.77
CA LEU A 9 -26.05 -31.69 -5.54
C LEU A 9 -25.69 -30.57 -4.55
N LEU A 10 -24.40 -30.22 -4.47
CA LEU A 10 -23.94 -29.00 -3.82
C LEU A 10 -24.40 -27.81 -4.68
N PRO A 11 -25.12 -26.82 -4.12
CA PRO A 11 -25.36 -25.59 -4.84
C PRO A 11 -24.02 -24.83 -4.93
N ILE A 12 -23.62 -24.51 -6.15
CA ILE A 12 -22.55 -23.57 -6.46
C ILE A 12 -22.96 -22.22 -5.86
N ALA A 13 -22.36 -21.85 -4.73
CA ALA A 13 -22.53 -20.55 -4.14
C ALA A 13 -21.79 -19.51 -5.00
N ARG A 14 -22.55 -18.72 -5.77
CA ARG A 14 -22.10 -17.45 -6.33
C ARG A 14 -21.74 -16.52 -5.17
N ALA A 15 -20.45 -16.27 -4.97
CA ALA A 15 -20.01 -15.17 -4.13
C ALA A 15 -20.27 -13.85 -4.90
N HIS A 16 -21.41 -13.22 -4.60
CA HIS A 16 -21.65 -11.82 -4.90
C HIS A 16 -21.57 -11.03 -3.58
N ILE A 17 -20.99 -9.84 -3.65
CA ILE A 17 -20.86 -8.85 -2.58
C ILE A 17 -22.27 -8.40 -2.14
N HIS A 18 -22.97 -9.19 -1.33
CA HIS A 18 -24.32 -8.80 -0.88
C HIS A 18 -24.59 -8.91 0.61
N ASP A 19 -23.73 -9.51 1.42
CA ASP A 19 -23.96 -9.58 2.86
C ASP A 19 -22.63 -9.60 3.64
N LEU A 20 -22.27 -8.48 4.26
CA LEU A 20 -21.24 -8.44 5.30
C LEU A 20 -21.87 -8.91 6.62
N PHE A 21 -21.63 -10.17 6.98
CA PHE A 21 -21.85 -10.70 8.32
C PHE A 21 -20.57 -11.31 8.89
N ASP A 22 -20.41 -11.13 10.20
CA ASP A 22 -19.36 -11.67 11.05
C ASP A 22 -19.26 -13.20 10.93
N THR A 23 -18.09 -13.69 10.50
CA THR A 23 -17.64 -15.04 10.84
C THR A 23 -16.12 -15.07 10.97
N THR A 24 -15.69 -15.71 12.06
CA THR A 24 -14.32 -15.97 12.48
C THR A 24 -13.54 -16.83 11.48
N GLN A 25 -12.32 -16.38 11.13
CA GLN A 25 -11.27 -17.24 10.58
C GLN A 25 -9.92 -17.00 11.26
N VAL A 26 -9.15 -18.08 11.28
CA VAL A 26 -7.98 -18.38 12.12
C VAL A 26 -6.82 -17.44 11.78
N PRO A 27 -6.18 -16.78 12.76
CA PRO A 27 -5.10 -15.85 12.47
C PRO A 27 -3.81 -16.62 12.15
N PHE A 28 -3.25 -16.37 10.97
CA PHE A 28 -1.81 -16.44 10.80
C PHE A 28 -1.26 -15.12 11.32
N THR A 29 -0.90 -15.09 12.60
CA THR A 29 -0.13 -14.00 13.15
C THR A 29 1.27 -14.11 12.54
N TRP A 30 1.82 -13.01 12.01
CA TRP A 30 3.25 -12.78 12.17
C TRP A 30 3.53 -13.15 13.60
N SER A 31 4.40 -14.15 13.81
CA SER A 31 4.74 -14.62 15.15
C SER A 31 4.74 -13.41 16.06
N ASP A 32 4.00 -13.52 17.15
CA ASP A 32 3.91 -12.63 18.29
C ASP A 32 5.34 -12.45 18.86
N ALA A 33 6.21 -11.89 18.02
CA ALA A 33 7.60 -11.59 18.22
C ALA A 33 7.54 -10.31 19.04
N SER A 34 7.15 -10.55 20.28
CA SER A 34 7.06 -9.61 21.35
C SER A 34 6.05 -8.47 21.08
N ARG A 35 4.85 -8.61 21.66
CA ARG A 35 4.54 -7.70 22.77
C ARG A 35 5.72 -7.81 23.74
N ALA A 36 6.84 -7.15 23.41
CA ALA A 36 7.87 -6.95 24.37
C ALA A 36 7.16 -6.18 25.46
N ASP A 37 7.41 -6.59 26.69
CA ASP A 37 6.99 -5.85 27.85
C ASP A 37 7.76 -4.52 27.79
N PHE A 38 7.26 -3.57 27.00
CA PHE A 38 7.77 -2.21 26.85
C PHE A 38 7.38 -1.36 28.08
N ASP A 39 6.84 -2.03 29.11
CA ASP A 39 6.49 -1.47 30.40
C ASP A 39 7.66 -0.68 30.99
N GLY A 40 7.40 0.60 31.25
CA GLY A 40 8.34 1.51 31.91
C GLY A 40 9.17 2.40 30.99
N VAL A 41 9.11 2.26 29.65
CA VAL A 41 9.71 3.24 28.73
C VAL A 41 8.80 4.47 28.65
N PRO A 42 9.26 5.67 29.07
CA PRO A 42 8.42 6.87 28.99
C PRO A 42 8.26 7.30 27.53
N ALA A 43 7.04 7.70 27.17
CA ALA A 43 6.78 8.34 25.90
C ALA A 43 7.58 9.66 25.78
N PRO A 44 8.11 10.00 24.60
CA PRO A 44 8.71 11.31 24.38
C PRO A 44 7.65 12.42 24.50
N PRO A 45 8.06 13.68 24.76
CA PRO A 45 7.12 14.79 24.73
C PRO A 45 6.56 14.96 23.31
N LEU A 46 5.22 14.97 23.20
CA LEU A 46 4.51 15.08 21.92
C LEU A 46 3.76 16.42 21.85
N GLU A 47 4.01 17.18 20.79
CA GLU A 47 3.10 18.24 20.35
C GLU A 47 2.23 17.71 19.21
N ILE A 48 0.93 17.55 19.47
CA ILE A 48 -0.01 16.94 18.54
C ILE A 48 -0.79 18.00 17.75
N LYS A 49 -0.91 17.83 16.44
CA LYS A 49 -1.78 18.65 15.59
C LYS A 49 -2.62 17.79 14.64
N PRO A 50 -3.89 18.16 14.42
CA PRO A 50 -4.68 17.57 13.34
C PRO A 50 -4.11 17.99 11.98
N LEU A 51 -4.07 17.05 11.03
CA LEU A 51 -3.72 17.32 9.64
C LEU A 51 -4.95 17.24 8.74
N VAL A 52 -5.54 16.04 8.64
CA VAL A 52 -6.74 15.75 7.84
C VAL A 52 -7.68 14.92 8.72
N VAL A 53 -8.78 15.50 9.18
CA VAL A 53 -9.73 14.86 10.10
C VAL A 53 -11.07 14.68 9.41
N SER A 54 -11.64 13.47 9.50
CA SER A 54 -12.92 13.09 8.90
C SER A 54 -14.00 12.68 9.92
N GLY A 55 -13.64 12.59 11.19
CA GLY A 55 -14.56 12.25 12.29
C GLY A 55 -13.82 12.04 13.61
N PRO A 56 -14.54 11.63 14.66
CA PRO A 56 -13.92 11.36 15.97
C PRO A 56 -13.04 10.11 15.91
N SER A 57 -11.90 10.15 16.61
CA SER A 57 -10.97 9.01 16.77
C SER A 57 -11.61 7.75 17.34
N SER A 58 -12.69 7.89 18.11
CA SER A 58 -13.47 6.73 18.57
C SER A 58 -14.16 5.94 17.46
N ASN A 59 -14.23 6.48 16.24
CA ASN A 59 -14.87 5.84 15.09
C ASN A 59 -14.13 6.09 13.76
N ARG A 60 -12.82 6.35 13.81
CA ARG A 60 -11.95 6.53 12.65
C ARG A 60 -10.64 5.83 12.92
N VAL A 61 -9.98 5.41 11.85
CA VAL A 61 -8.60 4.94 11.94
C VAL A 61 -7.66 6.15 11.97
N ASP A 62 -6.87 6.28 13.02
CA ASP A 62 -5.91 7.36 13.19
C ASP A 62 -4.51 6.95 12.70
N LEU A 63 -4.05 7.61 11.63
CA LEU A 63 -2.67 7.54 11.14
C LEU A 63 -1.88 8.71 11.71
N VAL A 64 -0.82 8.44 12.47
CA VAL A 64 -0.08 9.48 13.20
C VAL A 64 1.36 9.54 12.71
N PHE A 65 1.76 10.68 12.13
CA PHE A 65 3.15 10.96 11.83
C PHE A 65 3.89 11.37 13.10
N PHE A 66 4.92 10.62 13.47
CA PHE A 66 5.85 10.96 14.55
C PHE A 66 7.16 11.48 13.95
N SER A 67 7.64 12.62 14.45
CA SER A 67 8.86 13.24 13.90
C SER A 67 10.15 12.54 14.37
N ASP A 68 11.05 12.24 13.43
CA ASP A 68 12.41 11.78 13.73
C ASP A 68 13.47 12.55 12.92
N GLY A 69 14.57 12.94 13.56
CA GLY A 69 15.63 13.72 12.90
C GLY A 69 15.26 15.18 12.63
N TYR A 70 14.16 15.69 13.17
CA TYR A 70 13.80 17.12 13.09
C TYR A 70 14.21 17.83 14.38
N LEU A 71 15.10 18.82 14.29
CA LEU A 71 15.47 19.66 15.42
C LEU A 71 14.29 20.54 15.89
N ALA A 72 14.42 21.17 17.06
CA ALA A 72 13.41 22.08 17.59
C ALA A 72 13.08 23.25 16.63
N GLU A 73 14.09 23.78 15.96
CA GLU A 73 13.98 24.81 14.93
C GLU A 73 13.38 24.29 13.60
N GLU A 74 13.42 22.99 13.36
CA GLU A 74 12.83 22.32 12.18
C GLU A 74 11.38 21.88 12.43
N ARG A 75 10.79 22.23 13.57
CA ARG A 75 9.41 21.91 13.93
C ARG A 75 8.40 22.24 12.83
N GLU A 76 8.50 23.41 12.24
CA GLU A 76 7.56 23.82 11.19
C GLU A 76 7.77 23.02 9.89
N LYS A 77 9.02 22.67 9.58
CA LYS A 77 9.35 21.79 8.45
C LYS A 77 8.67 20.42 8.62
N PHE A 78 8.72 19.83 9.82
CA PHE A 78 8.04 18.56 10.10
C PHE A 78 6.53 18.65 9.82
N PHE A 79 5.84 19.66 10.35
CA PHE A 79 4.40 19.80 10.11
C PHE A 79 4.06 20.00 8.64
N GLN A 80 4.90 20.73 7.89
CA GLN A 80 4.73 20.90 6.44
C GLN A 80 4.93 19.58 5.68
N ASP A 81 5.97 18.82 6.02
CA ASP A 81 6.24 17.50 5.44
C ASP A 81 5.10 16.52 5.71
N ALA A 82 4.66 16.41 6.97
CA ALA A 82 3.56 15.54 7.37
C ALA A 82 2.23 15.95 6.72
N MET A 83 1.91 17.25 6.69
CA MET A 83 0.70 17.77 6.03
C MET A 83 0.70 17.50 4.52
N ARG A 84 1.84 17.67 3.85
CA ARG A 84 1.98 17.36 2.42
C ARG A 84 1.71 15.88 2.16
N LEU A 85 2.37 14.99 2.89
CA LEU A 85 2.17 13.54 2.75
C LEU A 85 0.73 13.12 3.07
N ALA A 86 0.13 13.65 4.15
CA ALA A 86 -1.27 13.38 4.48
C ALA A 86 -2.24 13.82 3.37
N ASN A 87 -1.99 14.98 2.75
CA ASN A 87 -2.78 15.43 1.60
C ASN A 87 -2.58 14.57 0.36
N ASP A 88 -1.33 14.22 0.04
CA ASP A 88 -1.01 13.40 -1.14
C ASP A 88 -1.63 12.00 -1.05
N VAL A 89 -1.57 11.38 0.13
CA VAL A 89 -2.22 10.09 0.39
C VAL A 89 -3.74 10.24 0.31
N SER A 90 -4.33 11.15 1.10
CA SER A 90 -5.79 11.24 1.22
C SER A 90 -6.52 11.71 -0.04
N ARG A 91 -5.83 12.34 -1.01
CA ARG A 91 -6.42 12.79 -2.29
C ARG A 91 -6.20 11.83 -3.44
N ASN A 92 -5.28 10.87 -3.31
CA ASN A 92 -5.04 9.88 -4.36
C ASN A 92 -6.20 8.87 -4.46
N GLN A 93 -6.47 8.35 -5.66
CA GLN A 93 -7.55 7.39 -5.93
C GLN A 93 -7.65 6.24 -4.92
N THR A 94 -6.53 5.70 -4.45
CA THR A 94 -6.50 4.59 -3.49
C THR A 94 -7.15 4.97 -2.16
N PHE A 95 -6.52 5.88 -1.42
CA PHE A 95 -6.96 6.27 -0.08
C PHE A 95 -8.11 7.27 -0.09
N HIS A 96 -8.34 7.99 -1.20
CA HIS A 96 -9.47 8.90 -1.33
C HIS A 96 -10.81 8.20 -1.17
N THR A 97 -10.94 6.97 -1.67
CA THR A 97 -12.19 6.19 -1.56
C THR A 97 -12.53 5.89 -0.10
N VAL A 98 -11.52 5.62 0.72
CA VAL A 98 -11.64 5.32 2.16
C VAL A 98 -11.37 6.52 3.07
N LYS A 99 -11.12 7.72 2.52
CA LYS A 99 -10.78 8.92 3.30
C LYS A 99 -11.76 9.21 4.46
N PRO A 100 -13.08 9.03 4.30
CA PRO A 100 -14.01 9.25 5.42
C PRO A 100 -13.85 8.28 6.60
N LEU A 101 -13.05 7.21 6.46
CA LEU A 101 -12.77 6.22 7.49
C LEU A 101 -11.54 6.55 8.34
N MET A 102 -10.80 7.60 7.98
CA MET A 102 -9.47 7.85 8.54
C MET A 102 -9.21 9.29 8.93
N ASN A 103 -8.30 9.46 9.87
CA ASN A 103 -7.74 10.73 10.29
C ASN A 103 -6.22 10.68 10.13
N PHE A 104 -5.62 11.84 9.91
CA PHE A 104 -4.18 12.04 9.91
C PHE A 104 -3.80 13.08 10.96
N TRP A 105 -2.82 12.73 11.78
CA TRP A 105 -2.28 13.58 12.84
C TRP A 105 -0.76 13.70 12.71
N ALA A 106 -0.21 14.76 13.27
CA ALA A 106 1.23 14.94 13.43
C ALA A 106 1.56 15.06 14.91
N ALA A 107 2.54 14.30 15.39
CA ALA A 107 3.06 14.31 16.74
C ALA A 107 4.55 14.69 16.68
N PHE A 108 4.86 15.92 17.08
CA PHE A 108 6.22 16.45 17.04
C PHE A 108 6.96 16.21 18.37
N THR A 109 8.18 15.69 18.26
CA THR A 109 9.20 15.60 19.31
C THR A 109 10.51 16.13 18.73
N PRO A 110 11.16 17.12 19.37
CA PRO A 110 12.44 17.61 18.90
C PRO A 110 13.53 16.53 19.01
N SER A 111 14.28 16.33 17.94
CA SER A 111 15.48 15.51 17.91
C SER A 111 16.69 16.30 18.39
N LYS A 112 17.72 15.62 18.91
CA LYS A 112 19.00 16.28 19.26
C LYS A 112 19.93 16.40 18.06
N GLU A 113 19.79 15.50 17.10
CA GLU A 113 20.51 15.52 15.83
C GLU A 113 19.54 15.62 14.65
N SER A 114 19.97 16.26 13.56
CA SER A 114 19.17 16.40 12.35
C SER A 114 19.42 15.25 11.37
N GLY A 115 18.35 14.80 10.73
CA GLY A 115 18.34 13.76 9.70
C GLY A 115 18.44 12.33 10.20
N VAL A 116 18.62 11.42 9.26
CA VAL A 116 18.68 9.97 9.47
C VAL A 116 20.14 9.52 9.56
N GLY A 117 20.41 8.44 10.31
CA GLY A 117 21.71 7.77 10.40
C GLY A 117 22.08 6.99 9.14
N VAL A 118 23.36 6.64 8.99
CA VAL A 118 23.89 5.95 7.78
C VAL A 118 25.00 5.00 8.22
N GLY A 119 25.15 3.87 7.53
CA GLY A 119 26.21 2.90 7.82
C GLY A 119 25.87 1.96 8.98
N GLY A 120 24.57 1.72 9.23
CA GLY A 120 24.10 0.95 10.39
C GLY A 120 24.10 1.74 11.70
N GLU A 121 24.51 3.02 11.67
CA GLU A 121 24.68 3.85 12.86
C GLU A 121 23.53 4.87 12.99
N PRO A 122 22.60 4.67 13.94
CA PRO A 122 21.55 5.64 14.23
C PRO A 122 22.10 6.90 14.89
N LYS A 123 21.46 8.03 14.58
CA LYS A 123 21.68 9.30 15.28
C LYS A 123 20.93 9.36 16.61
N ASP A 124 21.25 10.31 17.49
CA ASP A 124 20.53 10.61 18.72
C ASP A 124 19.20 11.35 18.41
N THR A 125 18.29 10.62 17.78
CA THR A 125 16.91 11.03 17.47
C THR A 125 15.92 10.20 18.30
N PRO A 126 14.64 10.62 18.42
CA PRO A 126 13.64 9.96 19.27
C PRO A 126 13.51 8.45 19.03
N PHE A 127 13.49 8.02 17.76
CA PHE A 127 13.29 6.64 17.33
C PHE A 127 14.55 6.03 16.71
N GLY A 128 15.61 6.83 16.51
CA GLY A 128 16.92 6.38 16.03
C GLY A 128 16.85 5.84 14.61
N LEU A 129 16.31 6.62 13.67
CA LEU A 129 16.20 6.16 12.28
C LEU A 129 17.57 6.10 11.58
N TYR A 130 17.80 5.06 10.78
CA TYR A 130 19.06 4.87 10.04
C TYR A 130 18.92 4.03 8.77
N ARG A 131 19.97 4.07 7.93
CA ARG A 131 20.20 3.16 6.79
C ARG A 131 21.42 2.29 7.06
N ASP A 132 21.40 1.05 6.60
CA ASP A 132 22.54 0.12 6.70
C ASP A 132 23.78 0.64 5.95
N GLY A 133 23.58 1.33 4.83
CA GLY A 133 24.62 1.98 4.04
C GLY A 133 24.08 3.22 3.34
N THR A 134 24.66 3.56 2.20
CA THR A 134 24.24 4.74 1.41
C THR A 134 23.05 4.46 0.49
N GLU A 135 22.53 3.23 0.51
CA GLU A 135 21.44 2.78 -0.35
C GLU A 135 20.16 3.54 -0.05
N LEU A 136 19.53 4.06 -1.10
CA LEU A 136 18.18 4.61 -1.02
C LEU A 136 17.15 3.46 -1.07
N ARG A 137 17.08 2.69 0.03
CA ARG A 137 16.24 1.51 0.21
C ARG A 137 15.39 1.64 1.48
N GLY A 138 15.73 0.87 2.50
CA GLY A 138 15.02 0.80 3.78
C GLY A 138 15.55 1.84 4.74
N VAL A 139 14.66 2.41 5.54
CA VAL A 139 15.03 3.21 6.71
C VAL A 139 14.51 2.46 7.93
N TYR A 140 15.43 2.03 8.79
CA TYR A 140 15.15 1.24 9.97
C TYR A 140 15.08 2.12 11.21
N TYR A 141 14.52 1.60 12.30
CA TYR A 141 14.46 2.25 13.61
C TYR A 141 15.23 1.44 14.65
N ALA A 142 15.92 2.13 15.55
CA ALA A 142 16.70 1.50 16.62
C ALA A 142 15.95 1.44 17.97
N LYS A 143 14.86 2.19 18.12
CA LYS A 143 14.12 2.34 19.39
C LYS A 143 12.62 2.03 19.26
N PRO A 144 12.23 0.80 18.86
CA PRO A 144 10.82 0.42 18.71
C PRO A 144 9.99 0.60 19.99
N GLU A 145 10.62 0.41 21.15
CA GLU A 145 10.00 0.60 22.46
C GLU A 145 9.54 2.05 22.70
N VAL A 146 10.31 3.03 22.22
CA VAL A 146 9.95 4.45 22.31
C VAL A 146 8.82 4.79 21.34
N ALA A 147 8.81 4.17 20.15
CA ALA A 147 7.74 4.32 19.17
C ALA A 147 6.40 3.74 19.70
N GLU A 148 6.43 2.57 20.33
CA GLU A 148 5.22 1.99 20.93
C GLU A 148 4.72 2.83 22.11
N ALA A 149 5.63 3.31 22.98
CA ALA A 149 5.28 4.19 24.09
C ALA A 149 4.66 5.52 23.60
N ALA A 150 5.21 6.10 22.53
CA ALA A 150 4.66 7.30 21.89
C ALA A 150 3.23 7.07 21.37
N CYS A 151 3.01 5.98 20.62
CA CYS A 151 1.69 5.63 20.11
C CYS A 151 0.69 5.34 21.24
N SER A 152 1.10 4.55 22.24
CA SER A 152 0.27 4.21 23.40
C SER A 152 -0.12 5.42 24.25
N SER A 153 0.74 6.45 24.32
CA SER A 153 0.43 7.69 25.04
C SER A 153 -0.72 8.51 24.43
N LEU A 154 -1.13 8.18 23.21
CA LEU A 154 -2.26 8.79 22.51
C LEU A 154 -3.58 8.02 22.71
N GLU A 155 -3.58 6.99 23.57
CA GLU A 155 -4.74 6.15 23.85
C GLU A 155 -5.39 5.59 22.57
N ASN A 156 -6.61 6.01 22.24
CA ASN A 156 -7.33 5.57 21.04
C ASN A 156 -7.04 6.40 19.79
N GLN A 157 -6.13 7.38 19.85
CA GLN A 157 -5.78 8.28 18.75
C GLN A 157 -4.51 7.84 18.01
N CYS A 158 -4.18 6.53 18.03
CA CYS A 158 -3.04 5.99 17.28
C CYS A 158 -3.28 4.52 16.90
N ASP A 159 -3.77 4.29 15.68
CA ASP A 159 -3.90 2.94 15.13
C ASP A 159 -2.65 2.57 14.32
N TYR A 160 -2.21 3.47 13.43
CA TYR A 160 -1.06 3.26 12.54
C TYR A 160 0.00 4.35 12.75
N PRO A 161 1.04 4.07 13.55
CA PRO A 161 2.15 5.00 13.75
C PRO A 161 3.06 5.04 12.51
N ILE A 162 3.32 6.25 12.02
CA ILE A 162 4.22 6.53 10.89
C ILE A 162 5.43 7.30 11.42
N LEU A 163 6.62 6.71 11.42
CA LEU A 163 7.87 7.38 11.77
C LEU A 163 8.38 8.16 10.55
N LEU A 164 8.35 9.49 10.64
CA LEU A 164 8.78 10.39 9.56
C LEU A 164 10.21 10.86 9.81
N GLY A 165 11.17 10.31 9.06
CA GLY A 165 12.58 10.67 9.15
C GLY A 165 12.94 11.89 8.31
N ASN A 166 13.63 12.88 8.88
CA ASN A 166 14.02 14.13 8.21
C ASN A 166 15.10 13.93 7.11
N ASP A 167 14.72 13.34 5.99
CA ASP A 167 15.60 13.08 4.84
C ASP A 167 14.86 13.33 3.53
N PRO A 168 15.38 14.14 2.59
CA PRO A 168 14.67 14.44 1.36
C PRO A 168 14.75 13.31 0.30
N LEU A 169 15.41 12.18 0.59
CA LEU A 169 15.63 11.09 -0.35
C LEU A 169 14.83 9.83 0.01
N TYR A 170 14.63 8.97 -0.97
CA TYR A 170 13.88 7.72 -0.90
C TYR A 170 14.26 6.90 0.34
N GLY A 171 13.22 6.39 1.01
CA GLY A 171 13.34 5.58 2.21
C GLY A 171 11.96 5.19 2.71
N GLY A 172 11.77 3.90 3.01
CA GLY A 172 10.53 3.37 3.54
C GLY A 172 10.73 2.03 4.24
N LEU A 173 9.82 1.70 5.14
CA LEU A 173 9.71 0.36 5.73
C LEU A 173 8.28 0.13 6.21
N GLY A 174 7.64 -0.94 5.73
CA GLY A 174 6.34 -1.39 6.20
C GLY A 174 6.40 -2.14 7.53
N GLY A 175 5.24 -2.35 8.16
CA GLY A 175 5.11 -3.09 9.41
C GLY A 175 4.32 -2.33 10.48
N ARG A 176 4.50 -2.72 11.76
CA ARG A 176 3.82 -2.06 12.90
C ARG A 176 4.11 -0.56 12.94
N PHE A 177 5.37 -0.19 12.76
CA PHE A 177 5.80 1.19 12.57
C PHE A 177 6.13 1.40 11.10
N THR A 178 5.24 2.10 10.38
CA THR A 178 5.54 2.50 9.01
C THR A 178 6.65 3.55 9.07
N VAL A 179 7.81 3.31 8.46
CA VAL A 179 8.86 4.32 8.34
C VAL A 179 8.78 4.96 6.97
N ILE A 180 8.96 6.28 6.91
CA ILE A 180 8.97 7.01 5.65
C ILE A 180 9.91 8.21 5.72
N THR A 181 10.40 8.64 4.57
CA THR A 181 11.06 9.94 4.39
C THR A 181 10.17 10.91 3.61
N PRO A 182 10.26 12.23 3.85
CA PRO A 182 9.50 13.24 3.13
C PRO A 182 10.04 13.51 1.73
N SER A 183 10.58 12.52 1.00
CA SER A 183 11.06 12.74 -0.37
C SER A 183 9.99 13.44 -1.22
N PRO A 184 10.29 14.60 -1.84
CA PRO A 184 9.35 15.27 -2.74
C PRO A 184 9.02 14.42 -3.97
N ALA A 185 9.95 13.57 -4.41
CA ALA A 185 9.81 12.74 -5.61
C ALA A 185 9.05 11.44 -5.33
N ASN A 186 9.32 10.80 -4.18
CA ASN A 186 8.89 9.43 -3.90
C ASN A 186 8.07 9.26 -2.63
N GLY A 187 8.17 10.17 -1.65
CA GLY A 187 7.66 9.95 -0.29
C GLY A 187 6.17 9.59 -0.25
N ALA A 188 5.34 10.22 -1.07
CA ALA A 188 3.91 9.89 -1.13
C ALA A 188 3.63 8.50 -1.75
N LEU A 189 4.42 8.07 -2.74
CA LEU A 189 4.26 6.75 -3.38
C LEU A 189 4.70 5.63 -2.43
N ILE A 190 5.87 5.80 -1.82
CA ILE A 190 6.39 4.86 -0.84
C ILE A 190 5.45 4.79 0.37
N LEU A 191 4.97 5.92 0.90
CA LEU A 191 4.04 5.90 2.04
C LEU A 191 2.79 5.07 1.76
N ARG A 192 2.21 5.19 0.56
CA ARG A 192 1.06 4.37 0.16
C ARG A 192 1.41 2.89 0.05
N HIS A 193 2.59 2.56 -0.47
CA HIS A 193 3.10 1.20 -0.54
C HIS A 193 3.26 0.60 0.87
N GLU A 194 3.95 1.30 1.77
CA GLU A 194 4.18 0.81 3.14
C GLU A 194 2.88 0.71 3.95
N LEU A 195 1.94 1.65 3.78
CA LEU A 195 0.61 1.54 4.38
C LEU A 195 -0.20 0.37 3.80
N GLY A 196 0.08 -0.06 2.57
CA GLY A 196 -0.46 -1.29 2.02
C GLY A 196 -0.07 -2.50 2.87
N HIS A 197 1.22 -2.64 3.17
CA HIS A 197 1.72 -3.68 4.09
C HIS A 197 1.11 -3.53 5.49
N SER A 198 1.16 -2.33 6.05
CA SER A 198 0.74 -2.09 7.45
C SER A 198 -0.76 -2.28 7.68
N ILE A 199 -1.62 -1.87 6.74
CA ILE A 199 -3.09 -1.91 6.91
C ILE A 199 -3.70 -3.19 6.33
N ILE A 200 -3.29 -3.57 5.12
CA ILE A 200 -3.92 -4.69 4.39
C ILE A 200 -3.31 -6.03 4.83
N GLU A 201 -2.07 -6.01 5.31
CA GLU A 201 -1.24 -7.21 5.54
C GLU A 201 -1.03 -7.97 4.21
N VAL A 202 -0.55 -7.26 3.20
CA VAL A 202 -0.08 -7.84 1.93
C VAL A 202 1.43 -7.99 1.95
N GLY A 203 1.96 -8.97 1.23
CA GLY A 203 3.39 -9.12 0.98
C GLY A 203 3.87 -8.32 -0.23
N GLU A 204 5.11 -8.58 -0.63
CA GLU A 204 5.81 -7.92 -1.74
C GLU A 204 5.32 -8.47 -3.10
N GLU A 205 4.63 -7.65 -3.91
CA GLU A 205 4.10 -8.10 -5.22
C GLU A 205 5.13 -8.00 -6.36
N TYR A 206 6.22 -7.27 -6.15
CA TYR A 206 7.35 -7.23 -7.07
C TYR A 206 8.20 -8.50 -7.00
N ASP A 207 8.87 -8.81 -8.10
CA ASP A 207 9.75 -9.94 -8.19
C ASP A 207 10.98 -9.74 -7.29
N GLY A 208 11.52 -10.80 -6.68
CA GLY A 208 12.57 -10.77 -5.67
C GLY A 208 12.12 -10.46 -4.25
N GLY A 209 10.81 -10.33 -4.04
CA GLY A 209 10.22 -10.19 -2.72
C GLY A 209 10.61 -11.34 -1.78
N PHE A 210 10.75 -11.04 -0.49
CA PHE A 210 11.05 -12.04 0.53
C PHE A 210 9.83 -12.93 0.82
N ALA A 211 8.65 -12.33 0.90
CA ALA A 211 7.38 -13.00 1.16
C ALA A 211 6.25 -12.32 0.40
N TYR A 212 5.42 -13.11 -0.28
CA TYR A 212 4.21 -12.63 -0.94
C TYR A 212 2.99 -13.36 -0.39
N PHE A 213 2.02 -12.61 0.13
CA PHE A 213 0.81 -13.10 0.79
C PHE A 213 -0.27 -12.02 0.78
N GLY A 214 -1.48 -12.38 1.22
CA GLY A 214 -2.61 -11.46 1.36
C GLY A 214 -3.65 -11.62 0.24
N PRO A 215 -4.66 -10.72 0.18
CA PRO A 215 -5.79 -10.85 -0.75
C PRO A 215 -5.41 -10.78 -2.24
N ASN A 216 -4.21 -10.31 -2.57
CA ASN A 216 -3.68 -10.25 -3.93
C ASN A 216 -2.66 -11.37 -4.24
N ALA A 217 -2.40 -12.31 -3.34
CA ALA A 217 -1.42 -13.39 -3.57
C ALA A 217 -2.10 -14.77 -3.69
N HIS A 218 -1.53 -15.64 -4.52
CA HIS A 218 -2.00 -17.02 -4.67
C HIS A 218 -0.85 -17.97 -5.01
N ASP A 219 -0.81 -19.14 -4.38
CA ASP A 219 0.32 -20.08 -4.53
C ASP A 219 0.04 -21.21 -5.53
N ASN A 220 -1.24 -21.49 -5.83
CA ASN A 220 -1.62 -22.67 -6.61
C ASN A 220 -2.64 -22.35 -7.70
N ALA A 221 -2.18 -22.17 -8.94
CA ALA A 221 -3.03 -21.90 -10.10
C ALA A 221 -4.13 -22.96 -10.38
N SER A 222 -4.07 -24.15 -9.75
CA SER A 222 -5.12 -25.18 -9.88
C SER A 222 -6.27 -25.02 -8.87
N GLU A 223 -6.15 -24.11 -7.91
CA GLU A 223 -7.15 -23.82 -6.89
C GLU A 223 -7.89 -22.50 -7.18
N PRO A 224 -9.12 -22.31 -6.64
CA PRO A 224 -9.84 -21.05 -6.78
C PRO A 224 -9.01 -19.85 -6.33
N VAL A 225 -8.91 -18.84 -7.19
CA VAL A 225 -8.12 -17.64 -6.90
C VAL A 225 -8.86 -16.70 -5.93
N PRO A 226 -8.18 -16.05 -4.97
CA PRO A 226 -8.82 -15.14 -4.01
C PRO A 226 -9.57 -13.97 -4.64
N TRP A 227 -9.06 -13.46 -5.78
CA TRP A 227 -9.64 -12.36 -6.53
C TRP A 227 -10.55 -12.81 -7.69
N GLN A 228 -11.17 -14.00 -7.61
CA GLN A 228 -11.95 -14.57 -8.71
C GLN A 228 -13.03 -13.64 -9.29
N HIS A 229 -13.63 -12.80 -8.44
CA HIS A 229 -14.69 -11.87 -8.81
C HIS A 229 -14.15 -10.61 -9.49
N TRP A 230 -12.83 -10.39 -9.49
CA TRP A 230 -12.16 -9.34 -10.24
C TRP A 230 -11.59 -9.79 -11.58
N LEU A 231 -11.57 -11.10 -11.87
CA LEU A 231 -11.04 -11.65 -13.12
C LEU A 231 -11.72 -11.00 -14.33
N THR A 232 -10.92 -10.61 -15.31
CA THR A 232 -11.44 -9.98 -16.55
C THR A 232 -12.21 -10.99 -17.39
N ASP A 233 -11.75 -12.25 -17.43
CA ASP A 233 -12.47 -13.36 -18.05
C ASP A 233 -12.54 -14.55 -17.09
N PRO A 234 -13.57 -14.62 -16.23
CA PRO A 234 -13.76 -15.74 -15.30
C PRO A 234 -13.96 -17.09 -16.00
N SER A 235 -14.26 -17.11 -17.31
CA SER A 235 -14.43 -18.33 -18.09
C SER A 235 -13.11 -18.91 -18.62
N ASN A 236 -12.05 -18.11 -18.60
CA ASN A 236 -10.73 -18.46 -19.11
C ASN A 236 -9.62 -18.03 -18.14
N VAL A 237 -9.65 -18.62 -16.95
CA VAL A 237 -8.62 -18.40 -15.93
C VAL A 237 -7.33 -19.08 -16.35
N ARG A 238 -6.24 -18.32 -16.50
CA ARG A 238 -4.95 -18.84 -16.97
C ARG A 238 -3.77 -18.18 -16.30
N VAL A 239 -2.63 -18.85 -16.35
CA VAL A 239 -1.34 -18.26 -16.02
C VAL A 239 -0.83 -17.48 -17.23
N GLU A 240 -0.58 -16.19 -17.06
CA GLU A 240 0.00 -15.34 -18.10
C GLU A 240 1.49 -15.68 -18.24
N ARG A 241 1.91 -16.09 -19.44
CA ARG A 241 3.24 -16.66 -19.68
C ARG A 241 4.33 -15.60 -19.59
N SER A 242 5.08 -15.61 -18.48
CA SER A 242 6.27 -14.77 -18.28
C SER A 242 7.38 -15.55 -17.58
N VAL A 243 8.59 -15.00 -17.57
CA VAL A 243 9.72 -15.45 -16.75
C VAL A 243 10.59 -14.24 -16.36
N MET A 244 11.38 -14.38 -15.31
CA MET A 244 12.41 -13.41 -14.93
C MET A 244 13.78 -14.09 -15.00
N PRO A 245 14.47 -14.08 -16.17
CA PRO A 245 15.75 -14.76 -16.31
C PRO A 245 16.87 -14.16 -15.46
N MET A 246 16.73 -12.89 -15.06
CA MET A 246 17.74 -12.18 -14.28
C MET A 246 17.09 -11.27 -13.26
N GLN A 247 17.60 -11.32 -12.04
CA GLN A 247 17.39 -10.32 -11.02
C GLN A 247 18.66 -10.12 -10.20
N ASP A 248 19.00 -8.87 -9.95
CA ASP A 248 20.11 -8.47 -9.08
C ASP A 248 19.74 -7.23 -8.25
N TYR A 249 19.79 -7.36 -6.93
CA TYR A 249 19.72 -6.24 -5.99
C TYR A 249 21.14 -5.73 -5.71
N ALA A 250 21.71 -5.07 -6.72
CA ALA A 250 23.14 -4.77 -6.77
C ALA A 250 23.62 -3.85 -5.64
N TRP A 251 22.82 -2.86 -5.24
CA TRP A 251 23.20 -1.84 -4.23
C TRP A 251 24.62 -1.26 -4.42
N THR A 252 25.08 -1.15 -5.67
CA THR A 252 26.49 -0.95 -5.98
C THR A 252 26.76 0.50 -6.37
N LEU A 253 27.74 1.12 -5.72
CA LEU A 253 28.26 2.42 -6.13
C LEU A 253 29.00 2.27 -7.46
N LEU A 254 28.60 3.07 -8.44
CA LEU A 254 29.24 3.08 -9.75
C LEU A 254 30.50 3.95 -9.73
N ASN A 255 31.48 3.57 -10.54
CA ASN A 255 32.66 4.37 -10.83
C ASN A 255 32.93 4.40 -12.34
N THR A 256 33.71 5.37 -12.77
CA THR A 256 34.05 5.60 -14.19
C THR A 256 35.11 4.64 -14.75
N THR A 257 35.74 3.83 -13.90
CA THR A 257 36.84 2.95 -14.31
C THR A 257 36.34 1.58 -14.73
N ILE A 258 35.35 1.03 -14.02
CA ILE A 258 34.82 -0.32 -14.25
C ILE A 258 33.29 -0.23 -14.32
N PRO A 259 32.67 -0.62 -15.45
CA PRO A 259 31.21 -0.70 -15.52
C PRO A 259 30.71 -1.84 -14.63
N TRP A 260 29.48 -1.70 -14.14
CA TRP A 260 28.79 -2.82 -13.52
C TRP A 260 28.14 -3.64 -14.63
N SER A 261 28.35 -4.96 -14.64
CA SER A 261 27.76 -5.86 -15.64
C SER A 261 27.31 -7.16 -14.98
N VAL A 262 26.23 -7.73 -15.51
CA VAL A 262 25.73 -9.06 -15.13
C VAL A 262 25.42 -9.87 -16.38
N THR A 263 25.77 -11.15 -16.36
CA THR A 263 25.44 -12.11 -17.42
C THR A 263 24.29 -13.02 -16.96
N PHE A 264 23.37 -13.30 -17.87
CA PHE A 264 22.23 -14.18 -17.63
C PHE A 264 21.90 -15.00 -18.88
N GLU A 265 21.11 -16.05 -18.72
CA GLU A 265 20.72 -16.95 -19.82
C GLU A 265 19.24 -16.74 -20.19
N SER A 266 18.95 -16.57 -21.48
CA SER A 266 17.59 -16.62 -22.00
C SER A 266 17.31 -17.96 -22.68
N SER A 267 16.06 -18.41 -22.59
CA SER A 267 15.58 -19.58 -23.32
C SER A 267 15.41 -19.32 -24.82
N GLY A 268 15.27 -18.06 -25.23
CA GLY A 268 14.93 -17.69 -26.60
C GLY A 268 13.49 -18.01 -27.02
N THR A 269 12.60 -18.31 -26.08
CA THR A 269 11.23 -18.80 -26.38
C THR A 269 10.12 -17.78 -26.12
N PHE A 270 10.47 -16.57 -25.68
CA PHE A 270 9.53 -15.50 -25.37
C PHE A 270 9.52 -14.46 -26.50
N SER A 271 8.44 -13.71 -26.63
CA SER A 271 8.23 -12.82 -27.78
C SER A 271 8.61 -11.36 -27.50
N ARG A 272 8.75 -11.00 -26.22
CA ARG A 272 9.00 -9.63 -25.74
C ARG A 272 9.84 -9.67 -24.47
N HIS A 273 10.54 -8.59 -24.18
CA HIS A 273 11.26 -8.44 -22.92
C HIS A 273 11.19 -7.01 -22.36
N LEU A 274 11.48 -6.92 -21.07
CA LEU A 274 11.58 -5.69 -20.29
C LEU A 274 12.90 -5.71 -19.53
N VAL A 275 13.68 -4.64 -19.70
CA VAL A 275 14.79 -4.33 -18.79
C VAL A 275 14.26 -3.37 -17.74
N ARG A 276 14.18 -3.83 -16.49
CA ARG A 276 13.72 -3.04 -15.34
C ARG A 276 14.89 -2.79 -14.41
N PHE A 277 15.06 -1.56 -13.95
CA PHE A 277 16.15 -1.23 -13.02
C PHE A 277 15.83 0.02 -12.22
N SER A 278 16.57 0.24 -11.14
CA SER A 278 16.54 1.53 -10.45
C SER A 278 17.93 2.03 -10.13
N VAL A 279 18.06 3.35 -10.16
CA VAL A 279 19.31 4.07 -9.93
C VAL A 279 19.06 5.28 -9.04
N SER A 280 20.10 5.73 -8.34
CA SER A 280 20.12 6.98 -7.57
C SER A 280 21.39 7.79 -7.90
N GLY A 281 21.37 9.10 -7.59
CA GLY A 281 22.51 9.98 -7.81
C GLY A 281 22.80 10.35 -9.28
N LEU A 282 21.90 10.02 -10.21
CA LEU A 282 22.10 10.15 -11.66
C LEU A 282 21.05 11.09 -12.31
N PRO A 283 21.18 12.42 -12.13
CA PRO A 283 20.17 13.38 -12.58
C PRO A 283 20.17 13.67 -14.10
N LYS A 284 21.23 13.32 -14.85
CA LYS A 284 21.37 13.70 -16.26
C LYS A 284 21.60 12.48 -17.16
N ALA A 285 21.09 12.54 -18.40
CA ALA A 285 21.30 11.50 -19.41
C ALA A 285 22.79 11.30 -19.75
N THR A 286 23.61 12.34 -19.54
CA THR A 286 25.07 12.27 -19.72
C THR A 286 25.80 11.58 -18.57
N ASP A 287 25.10 11.16 -17.52
CA ASP A 287 25.72 10.55 -16.35
C ASP A 287 25.91 9.04 -16.49
N LEU A 288 25.00 8.34 -17.19
CA LEU A 288 24.95 6.88 -17.26
C LEU A 288 24.61 6.39 -18.67
N LYS A 289 25.26 5.31 -19.09
CA LYS A 289 24.84 4.47 -20.22
C LYS A 289 24.36 3.12 -19.70
N VAL A 290 23.25 2.63 -20.24
CA VAL A 290 22.73 1.28 -19.96
C VAL A 290 22.69 0.53 -21.28
N ASP A 291 23.33 -0.64 -21.35
CA ASP A 291 23.35 -1.45 -22.56
C ASP A 291 22.97 -2.91 -22.29
N LEU A 292 22.28 -3.52 -23.26
CA LEU A 292 22.01 -4.95 -23.31
C LEU A 292 22.67 -5.50 -24.57
N ASP A 293 23.61 -6.43 -24.40
CA ASP A 293 24.43 -7.01 -25.47
C ASP A 293 25.13 -5.96 -26.35
N GLY A 294 25.60 -4.88 -25.73
CA GLY A 294 26.25 -3.77 -26.41
C GLY A 294 25.30 -2.82 -27.15
N ILE A 295 23.99 -3.08 -27.12
CA ILE A 295 22.95 -2.18 -27.65
C ILE A 295 22.57 -1.20 -26.55
N ASP A 296 22.76 0.10 -26.81
CA ASP A 296 22.35 1.17 -25.89
C ASP A 296 20.82 1.15 -25.72
N LEU A 297 20.36 1.22 -24.47
CA LEU A 297 18.95 1.26 -24.15
C LEU A 297 18.34 2.65 -24.24
N ASP A 298 19.15 3.68 -24.54
CA ASP A 298 18.77 5.09 -24.63
C ASP A 298 18.10 5.57 -23.35
N TRP A 299 18.69 5.23 -22.19
CA TRP A 299 18.15 5.61 -20.89
C TRP A 299 18.04 7.14 -20.74
N VAL A 300 16.86 7.60 -20.30
CA VAL A 300 16.59 9.00 -20.02
C VAL A 300 16.19 9.14 -18.54
N PRO A 301 16.88 9.98 -17.74
CA PRO A 301 16.49 10.19 -16.36
C PRO A 301 15.13 10.87 -16.29
N ARG A 302 14.32 10.46 -15.32
CA ARG A 302 13.04 11.11 -15.09
C ARG A 302 13.27 12.54 -14.58
N PRO A 303 12.59 13.56 -15.16
CA PRO A 303 12.70 14.92 -14.68
C PRO A 303 12.33 15.04 -13.19
N ASN A 304 12.99 15.95 -12.48
CA ASN A 304 12.73 16.29 -11.08
C ASN A 304 13.02 15.20 -10.04
N ILE A 305 13.67 14.08 -10.41
CA ILE A 305 14.17 13.10 -9.44
C ILE A 305 15.44 13.61 -8.74
N GLY A 306 16.34 14.27 -9.47
CA GLY A 306 17.58 14.79 -8.91
C GLY A 306 18.52 13.66 -8.48
N LEU A 307 18.93 13.66 -7.21
CA LEU A 307 19.79 12.61 -6.64
C LEU A 307 19.01 11.44 -6.05
N ASP A 308 17.69 11.53 -6.03
CA ASP A 308 16.84 10.51 -5.44
C ASP A 308 16.82 9.22 -6.29
N ARG A 309 16.28 8.14 -5.74
CA ARG A 309 16.09 6.87 -6.45
C ARG A 309 14.87 6.93 -7.36
N TRP A 310 14.98 6.31 -8.53
CA TRP A 310 13.84 6.10 -9.41
C TRP A 310 13.94 4.76 -10.16
N HIS A 311 12.79 4.16 -10.46
CA HIS A 311 12.66 2.89 -11.17
C HIS A 311 12.30 3.14 -12.64
N TYR A 312 12.98 2.45 -13.54
CA TYR A 312 12.88 2.60 -14.98
C TYR A 312 12.49 1.26 -15.60
N ASP A 313 11.57 1.34 -16.56
CA ASP A 313 11.13 0.22 -17.38
C ASP A 313 11.48 0.53 -18.84
N VAL A 314 12.28 -0.33 -19.45
CA VAL A 314 12.64 -0.26 -20.87
C VAL A 314 12.03 -1.46 -21.59
N TYR A 315 10.84 -1.26 -22.16
CA TYR A 315 10.16 -2.27 -22.96
C TYR A 315 10.82 -2.41 -24.34
N ARG A 316 10.88 -3.66 -24.82
CA ARG A 316 11.37 -4.00 -26.15
C ARG A 316 10.41 -4.97 -26.83
N GLU A 317 9.98 -4.58 -28.02
CA GLU A 317 9.28 -5.46 -28.95
C GLU A 317 10.30 -6.43 -29.55
N GLY A 318 10.19 -7.72 -29.23
CA GLY A 318 11.14 -8.76 -29.61
C GLY A 318 11.65 -9.57 -28.42
N GLY A 319 11.73 -10.89 -28.58
CA GLY A 319 12.35 -11.79 -27.62
C GLY A 319 13.87 -11.65 -27.63
N LEU A 320 14.51 -12.07 -26.54
CA LEU A 320 15.94 -12.32 -26.56
C LEU A 320 16.22 -13.62 -27.33
N ASP A 321 17.40 -13.73 -27.92
CA ASP A 321 17.84 -14.99 -28.53
C ASP A 321 18.11 -16.05 -27.45
N GLY A 322 18.21 -17.32 -27.83
CA GLY A 322 18.59 -18.37 -26.87
C GLY A 322 20.07 -18.28 -26.53
N GLY A 323 20.41 -18.27 -25.23
CA GLY A 323 21.78 -18.31 -24.73
C GLY A 323 22.14 -17.14 -23.81
N SER A 324 23.42 -16.80 -23.80
CA SER A 324 24.02 -15.86 -22.85
C SER A 324 23.88 -14.41 -23.28
N HIS A 325 23.42 -13.57 -22.37
CA HIS A 325 23.24 -12.13 -22.55
C HIS A 325 23.96 -11.35 -21.45
N THR A 326 24.39 -10.12 -21.75
CA THR A 326 25.04 -9.23 -20.76
C THR A 326 24.32 -7.89 -20.67
N LEU A 327 23.88 -7.54 -19.46
CA LEU A 327 23.38 -6.21 -19.12
C LEU A 327 24.51 -5.41 -18.45
N THR A 328 24.74 -4.19 -18.92
CA THR A 328 25.85 -3.34 -18.45
C THR A 328 25.39 -1.92 -18.13
N PHE A 329 25.93 -1.38 -17.04
CA PHE A 329 25.74 0.00 -16.57
C PHE A 329 27.10 0.68 -16.49
N THR A 330 27.30 1.70 -17.33
CA THR A 330 28.56 2.45 -17.41
C THR A 330 28.36 3.88 -16.91
N LEU A 331 29.05 4.25 -15.84
CA LEU A 331 29.09 5.64 -15.38
C LEU A 331 29.95 6.47 -16.33
N LEU A 332 29.36 7.51 -16.94
CA LEU A 332 30.02 8.39 -17.89
C LEU A 332 30.56 9.67 -17.24
N ASN A 333 30.06 10.03 -16.07
CA ASN A 333 30.39 11.28 -15.39
C ASN A 333 30.98 11.04 -13.99
N GLY A 334 32.31 11.14 -13.87
CA GLY A 334 33.02 10.95 -12.60
C GLY A 334 32.67 11.96 -11.51
N ALA A 335 32.08 13.12 -11.87
CA ALA A 335 31.58 14.08 -10.88
C ALA A 335 30.34 13.58 -10.12
N ARG A 336 29.84 12.37 -10.43
CA ARG A 336 28.78 11.69 -9.68
C ARG A 336 29.32 10.72 -8.63
N GLU A 337 30.61 10.40 -8.61
CA GLU A 337 31.18 9.57 -7.55
C GLU A 337 31.25 10.37 -6.22
N PRO A 338 30.91 9.78 -5.07
CA PRO A 338 30.42 8.40 -4.85
C PRO A 338 28.88 8.30 -4.77
N ALA A 339 28.13 9.27 -5.29
CA ALA A 339 26.67 9.31 -5.18
C ALA A 339 25.93 8.45 -6.22
N ALA A 340 26.55 8.15 -7.37
CA ALA A 340 25.95 7.31 -8.39
C ALA A 340 25.85 5.84 -7.94
N GLN A 341 24.63 5.30 -7.92
CA GLN A 341 24.40 3.93 -7.48
C GLN A 341 23.43 3.22 -8.40
N ILE A 342 23.74 1.96 -8.74
CA ILE A 342 22.75 1.00 -9.23
C ILE A 342 22.11 0.32 -8.03
N CYS A 343 20.78 0.38 -7.96
CA CYS A 343 20.03 -0.14 -6.82
C CYS A 343 19.54 -1.57 -7.10
N ASN A 344 18.92 -1.80 -8.26
CA ASN A 344 18.55 -3.13 -8.75
C ASN A 344 18.53 -3.16 -10.29
N ALA A 345 18.59 -4.37 -10.86
CA ALA A 345 18.35 -4.65 -12.26
C ALA A 345 17.64 -6.01 -12.44
N GLU A 346 16.73 -6.07 -13.39
CA GLU A 346 15.85 -7.20 -13.69
C GLU A 346 15.66 -7.32 -15.20
N ILE A 347 15.60 -8.57 -15.68
CA ILE A 347 15.14 -8.90 -17.02
C ILE A 347 13.87 -9.71 -16.86
N LEU A 348 12.79 -9.26 -17.49
CA LEU A 348 11.54 -10.01 -17.60
C LEU A 348 11.27 -10.33 -19.07
N GLU A 349 10.81 -11.53 -19.34
CA GLU A 349 10.41 -11.98 -20.66
C GLU A 349 8.94 -12.38 -20.66
N PHE A 350 8.23 -12.07 -21.75
CA PHE A 350 6.79 -12.28 -21.86
C PHE A 350 6.45 -12.99 -23.17
N GLY A 351 5.42 -13.84 -23.11
CA GLY A 351 4.78 -14.38 -24.31
C GLY A 351 4.19 -13.26 -25.18
N ASP A 352 3.61 -13.61 -26.31
CA ASP A 352 2.85 -12.63 -27.09
C ASP A 352 1.52 -12.27 -26.39
N GLU A 353 0.71 -11.35 -26.93
CA GLU A 353 -0.57 -10.96 -26.30
C GLU A 353 -1.58 -12.13 -26.18
N SER A 354 -1.40 -13.22 -26.95
CA SER A 354 -2.23 -14.42 -26.81
C SER A 354 -1.81 -15.28 -25.62
N GLU A 355 -0.59 -15.13 -25.11
CA GLU A 355 -0.05 -15.87 -23.96
C GLU A 355 0.12 -15.01 -22.69
N PHE A 356 0.29 -13.70 -22.87
CA PHE A 356 0.53 -12.70 -21.81
C PHE A 356 -0.16 -11.37 -22.15
N VAL A 357 -1.27 -11.07 -21.48
CA VAL A 357 -1.95 -9.78 -21.65
C VAL A 357 -1.21 -8.69 -20.89
N SER A 358 -0.57 -7.77 -21.61
CA SER A 358 0.19 -6.67 -20.98
C SER A 358 -0.67 -5.45 -20.63
N THR A 359 -1.88 -5.39 -21.18
CA THR A 359 -2.79 -4.23 -21.05
C THR A 359 -3.14 -3.96 -19.59
N PRO A 360 -2.88 -2.74 -19.06
CA PRO A 360 -3.25 -2.38 -17.70
C PRO A 360 -4.75 -2.56 -17.44
N GLY A 361 -5.09 -3.12 -16.28
CA GLY A 361 -6.48 -3.38 -15.88
C GLY A 361 -7.00 -4.76 -16.26
N HIS A 362 -6.21 -5.60 -16.93
CA HIS A 362 -6.51 -7.02 -17.06
C HIS A 362 -6.21 -7.77 -15.75
N TYR A 363 -7.16 -8.61 -15.31
CA TYR A 363 -7.07 -9.43 -14.11
C TYR A 363 -7.02 -10.91 -14.48
N SER A 364 -5.91 -11.56 -14.12
CA SER A 364 -5.59 -12.95 -14.43
C SER A 364 -4.67 -13.54 -13.35
N LEU A 365 -3.90 -14.58 -13.65
CA LEU A 365 -2.80 -15.05 -12.81
C LEU A 365 -1.46 -14.67 -13.45
N TYR A 366 -0.88 -13.57 -12.99
CA TYR A 366 0.45 -13.17 -13.42
C TYR A 366 1.49 -13.80 -12.50
N PRO A 367 2.52 -14.49 -13.01
CA PRO A 367 3.63 -14.96 -12.19
C PRO A 367 4.36 -13.80 -11.50
N THR A 368 4.81 -14.06 -10.29
CA THR A 368 5.83 -13.29 -9.57
C THR A 368 6.81 -14.26 -8.91
N TYR A 369 8.08 -13.90 -8.87
CA TYR A 369 9.16 -14.78 -8.45
C TYR A 369 9.78 -14.27 -7.16
N SER A 370 9.85 -15.07 -6.10
CA SER A 370 10.52 -14.65 -4.86
C SER A 370 12.05 -14.69 -4.98
N ILE A 371 12.75 -14.14 -3.98
CA ILE A 371 14.22 -14.24 -3.89
C ILE A 371 14.75 -15.69 -3.88
N ASN A 372 13.91 -16.64 -3.48
CA ASN A 372 14.23 -18.08 -3.47
C ASN A 372 13.74 -18.78 -4.75
N ASN A 373 13.38 -18.02 -5.78
CA ASN A 373 12.83 -18.50 -7.06
C ASN A 373 11.55 -19.33 -6.90
N VAL A 374 10.74 -19.03 -5.87
CA VAL A 374 9.41 -19.62 -5.70
C VAL A 374 8.42 -18.78 -6.49
N THR A 375 7.67 -19.42 -7.40
CA THR A 375 6.61 -18.76 -8.15
C THR A 375 5.34 -18.67 -7.31
N THR A 376 4.78 -17.46 -7.27
CA THR A 376 3.43 -17.17 -6.77
C THR A 376 2.70 -16.35 -7.84
N PHE A 377 1.41 -16.11 -7.65
CA PHE A 377 0.58 -15.40 -8.62
C PHE A 377 -0.01 -14.13 -8.02
N ARG A 378 -0.11 -13.10 -8.86
CA ARG A 378 -0.71 -11.80 -8.55
C ARG A 378 -1.82 -11.45 -9.55
N PRO A 379 -2.77 -10.58 -9.20
CA PRO A 379 -3.97 -10.34 -10.01
C PRO A 379 -3.71 -9.58 -11.31
N THR A 380 -2.73 -8.68 -11.36
CA THR A 380 -2.55 -7.75 -12.48
C THR A 380 -1.09 -7.59 -12.84
N ASN A 381 -0.74 -7.30 -14.10
CA ASN A 381 0.66 -7.12 -14.51
C ASN A 381 1.36 -5.87 -13.92
N GLU A 382 0.90 -4.66 -14.22
CA GLU A 382 1.59 -3.43 -13.78
C GLU A 382 0.58 -2.38 -13.31
N ALA A 383 -0.51 -2.85 -12.69
CA ALA A 383 -1.64 -2.04 -12.26
C ALA A 383 -1.83 -2.01 -10.72
N CYS A 384 -0.76 -2.33 -9.98
CA CYS A 384 -0.74 -2.28 -8.52
C CYS A 384 0.52 -1.58 -8.01
N LEU A 385 0.35 -0.58 -7.14
CA LEU A 385 1.43 0.10 -6.43
C LEU A 385 2.26 -0.86 -5.54
N MET A 386 1.68 -1.97 -5.08
CA MET A 386 2.41 -3.00 -4.33
C MET A 386 3.47 -3.71 -5.20
N ARG A 387 3.32 -3.64 -6.52
CA ARG A 387 4.32 -4.12 -7.49
C ARG A 387 5.19 -3.00 -8.01
N LEU A 388 4.55 -1.92 -8.47
CA LEU A 388 5.21 -0.88 -9.25
C LEU A 388 5.09 0.46 -8.52
N VAL A 389 6.11 0.79 -7.74
CA VAL A 389 6.22 2.03 -6.94
C VAL A 389 6.36 3.31 -7.77
N THR A 390 6.21 3.24 -9.09
CA THR A 390 6.10 4.39 -10.00
C THR A 390 4.64 4.69 -10.40
N THR A 391 3.71 3.80 -10.05
CA THR A 391 2.28 3.96 -10.30
C THR A 391 1.52 4.21 -9.00
N PRO A 392 0.47 5.04 -8.98
CA PRO A 392 -0.05 5.56 -7.73
C PRO A 392 -1.13 4.70 -7.06
N ASN A 393 -1.60 3.63 -7.71
CA ASN A 393 -2.89 3.01 -7.39
C ASN A 393 -2.75 1.55 -6.97
N PHE A 394 -3.52 1.12 -5.96
CA PHE A 394 -3.72 -0.30 -5.67
C PHE A 394 -4.56 -0.98 -6.76
N CYS A 395 -4.29 -2.26 -7.00
CA CYS A 395 -5.22 -3.10 -7.76
C CYS A 395 -6.53 -3.28 -6.97
N LYS A 396 -7.57 -3.79 -7.63
CA LYS A 396 -8.90 -3.96 -7.03
C LYS A 396 -8.87 -4.88 -5.81
N ALA A 397 -8.07 -5.94 -5.81
CA ALA A 397 -7.93 -6.87 -4.68
C ALA A 397 -7.30 -6.18 -3.45
N CYS A 398 -6.22 -5.42 -3.63
CA CYS A 398 -5.63 -4.63 -2.55
C CYS A 398 -6.58 -3.53 -2.06
N LEU A 399 -7.29 -2.86 -2.97
CA LEU A 399 -8.25 -1.83 -2.59
C LEU A 399 -9.43 -2.40 -1.80
N GLU A 400 -9.96 -3.57 -2.19
CA GLU A 400 -10.95 -4.30 -1.41
C GLU A 400 -10.42 -4.68 -0.02
N GLY A 401 -9.20 -5.22 0.05
CA GLY A 401 -8.53 -5.53 1.31
C GLY A 401 -8.43 -4.31 2.24
N LEU A 402 -8.08 -3.14 1.68
CA LEU A 402 -8.03 -1.87 2.41
C LEU A 402 -9.41 -1.51 3.00
N TRP A 403 -10.47 -1.59 2.20
CA TRP A 403 -11.83 -1.33 2.66
C TRP A 403 -12.25 -2.27 3.78
N LEU A 404 -12.04 -3.58 3.62
CA LEU A 404 -12.42 -4.59 4.61
C LEU A 404 -11.67 -4.42 5.93
N LYS A 405 -10.37 -4.11 5.88
CA LYS A 405 -9.55 -3.90 7.07
C LYS A 405 -9.95 -2.65 7.84
N LEU A 406 -10.20 -1.54 7.15
CA LEU A 406 -10.62 -0.29 7.81
C LEU A 406 -12.04 -0.39 8.40
N LEU A 407 -12.98 -1.00 7.68
CA LEU A 407 -14.36 -1.14 8.15
C LEU A 407 -14.53 -2.10 9.33
N ARG A 408 -13.56 -2.99 9.58
CA ARG A 408 -13.62 -3.97 10.69
C ARG A 408 -13.83 -3.32 12.06
N ASN A 409 -13.25 -2.14 12.25
CA ASN A 409 -13.24 -1.44 13.54
C ASN A 409 -14.06 -0.13 13.51
N ILE A 410 -14.80 0.15 12.43
CA ILE A 410 -15.56 1.39 12.25
C ILE A 410 -17.06 1.08 12.15
N SER A 411 -17.85 1.81 12.93
CA SER A 411 -19.29 1.90 12.75
C SER A 411 -19.63 2.85 11.60
N LEU A 412 -20.51 2.42 10.69
CA LEU A 412 -21.07 3.30 9.65
C LEU A 412 -21.97 4.42 10.21
N ILE A 413 -22.37 4.31 11.47
CA ILE A 413 -23.16 5.30 12.22
C ILE A 413 -22.22 5.98 13.21
N ASP A 414 -22.03 7.29 13.06
CA ASP A 414 -21.24 8.11 13.99
C ASP A 414 -22.03 8.41 15.28
N SER A 415 -23.31 8.76 15.17
CA SER A 415 -24.17 9.06 16.32
C SER A 415 -25.66 8.97 15.98
N ILE A 416 -26.49 8.81 17.02
CA ILE A 416 -27.92 9.12 16.98
C ILE A 416 -28.15 10.24 17.98
N GLU A 417 -28.53 11.41 17.49
CA GLU A 417 -28.71 12.62 18.28
C GLU A 417 -30.20 12.92 18.46
N GLU A 418 -30.62 13.06 19.72
CA GLU A 418 -31.98 13.46 20.05
C GLU A 418 -32.07 14.98 20.22
N SER A 419 -33.08 15.58 19.59
CA SER A 419 -33.45 16.98 19.77
C SER A 419 -34.94 17.10 20.07
N CYS A 420 -35.33 17.92 21.03
CA CYS A 420 -36.73 18.10 21.45
C CYS A 420 -37.22 19.52 21.16
N ALA A 421 -38.40 19.64 20.54
CA ALA A 421 -39.12 20.89 20.34
C ALA A 421 -40.64 20.67 20.45
N ASP A 422 -41.33 21.52 21.22
CA ASP A 422 -42.80 21.57 21.33
C ASP A 422 -43.49 20.19 21.50
N ASP A 423 -43.13 19.45 22.56
CA ASP A 423 -43.62 18.08 22.88
C ASP A 423 -43.33 17.00 21.81
N SER A 424 -42.48 17.30 20.82
CA SER A 424 -42.00 16.36 19.82
C SER A 424 -40.49 16.13 19.92
N SER A 425 -40.08 14.88 19.98
CA SER A 425 -38.68 14.45 19.88
C SER A 425 -38.36 14.10 18.42
N THR A 426 -37.18 14.50 17.98
CA THR A 426 -36.61 14.16 16.68
C THR A 426 -35.30 13.44 16.90
N LEU A 427 -35.10 12.32 16.22
CA LEU A 427 -33.83 11.59 16.20
C LEU A 427 -33.13 11.85 14.87
N ASN A 428 -31.88 12.31 14.93
CA ASN A 428 -31.03 12.53 13.77
C ASN A 428 -29.90 11.50 13.78
N LEU A 429 -29.74 10.82 12.65
CA LEU A 429 -28.69 9.82 12.43
C LEU A 429 -27.52 10.48 11.71
N ALA A 430 -26.38 10.58 12.39
CA ALA A 430 -25.12 10.95 11.76
C ALA A 430 -24.45 9.69 11.20
N LEU A 431 -24.21 9.67 9.90
CA LEU A 431 -23.51 8.59 9.21
C LEU A 431 -22.11 9.03 8.85
N VAL A 432 -21.18 8.07 8.77
CA VAL A 432 -19.89 8.31 8.14
C VAL A 432 -20.15 8.78 6.70
N PRO A 433 -19.53 9.89 6.23
CA PRO A 433 -19.87 10.54 4.97
C PRO A 433 -19.33 9.77 3.74
N LEU A 434 -19.90 8.57 3.52
CA LEU A 434 -19.70 7.67 2.39
C LEU A 434 -20.94 7.71 1.47
N ALA A 435 -20.86 7.04 0.31
CA ALA A 435 -21.96 6.96 -0.64
C ALA A 435 -22.57 8.34 -0.98
N GLN A 436 -23.89 8.46 -0.98
CA GLN A 436 -24.59 9.72 -1.25
C GLN A 436 -24.34 10.84 -0.23
N PHE A 437 -23.64 10.57 0.88
CA PHE A 437 -23.31 11.57 1.91
C PHE A 437 -21.86 12.08 1.81
N ARG A 438 -21.10 11.66 0.79
CA ARG A 438 -19.76 12.21 0.51
C ARG A 438 -19.87 13.70 0.17
N THR A 439 -18.89 14.47 0.65
CA THR A 439 -18.77 15.90 0.29
C THR A 439 -18.33 16.13 -1.15
N ALA A 440 -17.69 15.13 -1.77
CA ALA A 440 -17.32 15.13 -3.17
C ALA A 440 -17.53 13.74 -3.78
N ALA A 441 -18.07 13.70 -5.00
CA ALA A 441 -18.22 12.45 -5.74
C ALA A 441 -16.84 11.87 -6.08
N VAL A 442 -16.71 10.54 -6.00
CA VAL A 442 -15.50 9.82 -6.40
C VAL A 442 -15.78 9.12 -7.73
N VAL A 443 -15.01 9.45 -8.76
CA VAL A 443 -15.19 8.86 -10.09
C VAL A 443 -14.96 7.35 -10.03
N GLY A 444 -15.86 6.58 -10.63
CA GLY A 444 -15.78 5.12 -10.69
C GLY A 444 -16.13 4.40 -9.38
N LEU A 445 -16.78 5.10 -8.44
CA LEU A 445 -17.27 4.54 -7.19
C LEU A 445 -18.79 4.75 -7.11
N ASP A 446 -19.55 3.66 -7.28
CA ASP A 446 -21.00 3.68 -7.13
C ASP A 446 -21.39 3.01 -5.81
N GLU A 447 -21.79 3.83 -4.85
CA GLU A 447 -22.08 3.45 -3.48
C GLU A 447 -23.44 3.98 -3.06
N SER A 448 -24.19 3.19 -2.30
CA SER A 448 -25.43 3.63 -1.66
C SER A 448 -25.52 3.18 -0.21
N TYR A 449 -26.04 4.04 0.66
CA TYR A 449 -26.44 3.62 2.00
C TYR A 449 -27.87 3.09 2.02
N ALA A 450 -28.05 1.95 2.67
CA ALA A 450 -29.33 1.49 3.18
C ALA A 450 -29.40 1.72 4.70
N VAL A 451 -30.48 2.34 5.17
CA VAL A 451 -30.73 2.61 6.59
C VAL A 451 -32.01 1.94 7.03
N THR A 452 -31.94 1.15 8.10
CA THR A 452 -33.11 0.53 8.73
C THR A 452 -33.24 1.01 10.17
N TRP A 453 -34.39 1.59 10.51
CA TRP A 453 -34.72 2.00 11.88
C TRP A 453 -35.50 0.91 12.62
N TYR A 454 -35.29 0.86 13.93
CA TYR A 454 -35.97 -0.05 14.85
C TYR A 454 -36.50 0.74 16.04
N LYS A 455 -37.68 0.35 16.53
CA LYS A 455 -38.22 0.77 17.81
C LYS A 455 -38.60 -0.47 18.60
N ASP A 456 -38.05 -0.61 19.81
CA ASP A 456 -38.29 -1.75 20.70
C ASP A 456 -38.06 -3.10 19.99
N GLY A 457 -37.06 -3.14 19.10
CA GLY A 457 -36.71 -4.30 18.28
C GLY A 457 -37.53 -4.49 17.00
N LEU A 458 -38.57 -3.70 16.76
CA LEU A 458 -39.43 -3.79 15.57
C LEU A 458 -38.99 -2.81 14.48
N VAL A 459 -38.92 -3.28 13.24
CA VAL A 459 -38.54 -2.46 12.07
C VAL A 459 -39.57 -1.36 11.82
N LEU A 460 -39.08 -0.13 11.66
CA LEU A 460 -39.88 1.03 11.27
C LEU A 460 -39.79 1.27 9.76
N SER A 461 -40.53 0.48 8.97
CA SER A 461 -40.47 0.51 7.50
C SER A 461 -40.79 1.88 6.87
N GLY A 462 -41.63 2.71 7.51
CA GLY A 462 -41.94 4.08 7.05
C GLY A 462 -40.76 5.06 7.14
N TRP A 463 -39.66 4.64 7.76
CA TRP A 463 -38.44 5.43 7.98
C TRP A 463 -37.20 4.82 7.29
N THR A 464 -37.36 3.78 6.48
CA THR A 464 -36.27 3.20 5.69
C THR A 464 -35.56 4.28 4.85
N ASN A 465 -34.22 4.24 4.86
CA ASN A 465 -33.33 5.18 4.16
C ASN A 465 -33.43 6.65 4.59
N LYS A 466 -34.13 6.95 5.69
CA LYS A 466 -34.15 8.30 6.27
C LYS A 466 -33.09 8.44 7.35
N THR A 467 -32.44 9.59 7.40
CA THR A 467 -31.49 9.98 8.46
C THR A 467 -32.14 10.82 9.56
N ARG A 468 -33.44 11.11 9.44
CA ARG A 468 -34.21 11.88 10.41
C ARG A 468 -35.53 11.17 10.70
N LEU A 469 -35.84 11.01 11.98
CA LEU A 469 -37.07 10.45 12.50
C LEU A 469 -37.79 11.50 13.36
N ASP A 470 -38.90 12.02 12.87
CA ASP A 470 -39.73 13.01 13.59
C ASP A 470 -40.82 12.32 14.42
N GLY A 471 -41.12 12.87 15.61
CA GLY A 471 -42.19 12.39 16.48
C GLY A 471 -41.84 11.10 17.22
N ALA A 472 -40.59 10.98 17.69
CA ALA A 472 -40.04 9.81 18.36
C ALA A 472 -40.65 9.59 19.77
N GLY A 473 -41.87 9.08 19.87
CA GLY A 473 -42.49 8.78 21.17
C GLY A 473 -41.69 7.77 22.02
N PRO A 474 -42.03 7.57 23.31
CA PRO A 474 -41.25 6.74 24.24
C PRO A 474 -40.93 5.33 23.69
N GLY A 475 -39.72 4.85 23.96
CA GLY A 475 -39.21 3.54 23.56
C GLY A 475 -37.69 3.55 23.30
N THR A 476 -37.13 2.39 23.00
CA THR A 476 -35.72 2.26 22.61
C THR A 476 -35.61 2.27 21.09
N TYR A 477 -34.87 3.24 20.55
CA TYR A 477 -34.61 3.34 19.11
C TYR A 477 -33.21 2.84 18.78
N ALA A 478 -33.09 2.18 17.62
CA ALA A 478 -31.81 1.81 17.04
C ALA A 478 -31.85 2.01 15.52
N ALA A 479 -30.70 2.22 14.91
CA ALA A 479 -30.55 2.26 13.48
C ALA A 479 -29.47 1.27 13.04
N ARG A 480 -29.64 0.70 11.84
CA ARG A 480 -28.63 -0.10 11.15
C ARG A 480 -28.32 0.58 9.82
N GLY A 481 -27.05 0.92 9.62
CA GLY A 481 -26.53 1.37 8.33
C GLY A 481 -25.86 0.21 7.60
N GLN A 482 -26.06 0.13 6.29
CA GLN A 482 -25.37 -0.78 5.39
C GLN A 482 -24.90 0.02 4.18
N ILE A 483 -23.68 -0.20 3.73
CA ILE A 483 -23.17 0.37 2.49
C ILE A 483 -23.18 -0.72 1.41
N HIS A 484 -23.80 -0.42 0.29
CA HIS A 484 -23.73 -1.23 -0.91
C HIS A 484 -22.76 -0.57 -1.87
N ASN A 485 -21.74 -1.30 -2.27
CA ASN A 485 -20.81 -0.87 -3.31
C ASN A 485 -21.15 -1.67 -4.56
N GLN A 486 -21.75 -1.04 -5.56
CA GLN A 486 -21.96 -1.67 -6.86
C GLN A 486 -20.63 -1.64 -7.62
N ARG A 487 -19.68 -2.49 -7.22
CA ARG A 487 -18.58 -2.88 -8.11
C ARG A 487 -18.96 -4.15 -8.85
N SER A 488 -19.97 -4.02 -9.69
CA SER A 488 -20.37 -4.94 -10.76
C SER A 488 -21.23 -4.07 -11.70
N GLU A 489 -21.00 -3.93 -12.99
CA GLU A 489 -20.62 -4.91 -14.00
C GLU A 489 -19.89 -4.18 -15.15
N SER A 490 -18.67 -4.62 -15.47
CA SER A 490 -18.10 -4.52 -16.82
C SER A 490 -17.07 -5.61 -17.00
#